data_AF-A0A1I1Q9H4-F1
#
_entry.id   AF-A0A1I1Q9H4-F1
#
_cell.length_a   1.000
_cell.length_b   1.000
_cell.length_c   1.000
_cell.angle_alpha   90.00
_cell.angle_beta   90.00
_cell.angle_gamma   90.00
#
_symmetry.space_group_name_H-M   'P 1'
#
loop_
_entity.id
_entity.type
_entity.pdbx_description
1 polymer ?
#
loop_
_entity_poly.entity_id
_entity_poly.type
_entity_poly.pdbx_seq_one_letter_code
_entity_poly.pdbx_strand_id
1 'polypeptide(L)'
;MKRLGFILFIALLIGGCDTNAVYKEYTDIEDGKWYIKNAPSFTFEIKDASVPYNIYYNLRNSLSYGYYNLYLTRYLRDASGKELESRLDELLLMDPKTGKPNGDGLGDLFDHKFLMKRNYRFPKPGKYTMQIRQYMRQDPLLNIQSVGITVEKVTPTN
;
A
#
# COMPACT_ATOMS: atom_id res chain seq x y z
N MET A 1 -22.91 -40.92 -38.45
CA MET A 1 -23.42 -39.74 -39.19
C MET A 1 -23.18 -38.51 -38.32
N LYS A 2 -22.45 -37.52 -38.86
CA LYS A 2 -22.55 -36.05 -38.69
C LYS A 2 -23.22 -35.58 -37.37
N ARG A 3 -22.63 -34.73 -36.50
CA ARG A 3 -22.08 -33.37 -36.73
C ARG A 3 -21.18 -33.01 -35.53
N LEU A 4 -19.90 -32.72 -35.72
CA LEU A 4 -19.31 -31.35 -35.72
C LEU A 4 -20.12 -30.29 -34.95
N GLY A 5 -19.56 -29.83 -33.83
CA GLY A 5 -20.09 -28.75 -32.99
C GLY A 5 -19.00 -28.22 -32.07
N PHE A 6 -18.03 -27.55 -32.67
CA PHE A 6 -16.94 -26.81 -32.05
C PHE A 6 -17.53 -25.65 -31.23
N ILE A 7 -17.43 -25.69 -29.89
CA ILE A 7 -17.53 -24.48 -29.06
C ILE A 7 -16.36 -24.49 -28.08
N LEU A 8 -15.31 -23.85 -28.58
CA LEU A 8 -14.18 -23.26 -27.89
C LEU A 8 -14.69 -22.33 -26.79
N PHE A 9 -14.78 -22.78 -25.55
CA PHE A 9 -15.02 -21.88 -24.41
C PHE A 9 -13.69 -21.39 -23.86
N ILE A 10 -13.33 -20.24 -24.42
CA ILE A 10 -12.31 -19.26 -24.05
C ILE A 10 -11.87 -19.38 -22.58
N ALA A 11 -10.62 -19.80 -22.39
CA ALA A 11 -9.87 -19.55 -21.17
C ALA A 11 -9.54 -18.05 -21.12
N LEU A 12 -10.33 -17.27 -20.39
CA LEU A 12 -9.96 -15.91 -20.00
C LEU A 12 -8.80 -16.02 -18.99
N LEU A 13 -7.57 -16.09 -19.51
CA LEU A 13 -6.39 -15.76 -18.74
C LEU A 13 -6.31 -14.23 -18.65
N ILE A 14 -7.00 -13.67 -17.65
CA ILE A 14 -6.75 -12.30 -17.17
C ILE A 14 -5.38 -12.27 -16.48
N GLY A 15 -4.33 -12.28 -17.31
CA GLY A 15 -2.96 -12.03 -16.90
C GLY A 15 -2.71 -10.52 -16.73
N GLY A 16 -3.30 -9.93 -15.69
CA GLY A 16 -2.97 -8.58 -15.24
C GLY A 16 -1.99 -8.65 -14.07
N CYS A 17 -0.82 -9.27 -14.27
CA CYS A 17 0.25 -9.14 -13.28
C CYS A 17 0.80 -7.72 -13.44
N ASP A 18 0.65 -6.89 -12.41
CA ASP A 18 1.20 -5.54 -12.34
C ASP A 18 2.73 -5.66 -12.39
N THR A 19 3.30 -5.68 -13.60
CA THR A 19 4.63 -6.26 -13.90
C THR A 19 5.79 -5.54 -13.22
N ASN A 20 5.55 -4.34 -12.70
CA ASN A 20 6.57 -3.49 -12.09
C ASN A 20 6.64 -3.64 -10.57
N ALA A 21 5.60 -4.17 -9.91
CA ALA A 21 5.58 -4.34 -8.46
C ALA A 21 6.51 -5.49 -8.04
N VAL A 22 7.56 -5.17 -7.28
CA VAL A 22 8.46 -6.17 -6.69
C VAL A 22 7.97 -6.65 -5.32
N TYR A 23 7.06 -5.90 -4.71
CA TYR A 23 6.42 -6.26 -3.45
C TYR A 23 5.08 -5.56 -3.32
N LYS A 24 4.06 -6.27 -2.85
CA LYS A 24 2.72 -5.75 -2.55
C LYS A 24 2.11 -6.61 -1.45
N GLU A 25 1.88 -6.02 -0.29
CA GLU A 25 1.31 -6.72 0.85
C GLU A 25 0.41 -5.78 1.66
N TYR A 26 -0.59 -6.37 2.32
CA TYR A 26 -1.56 -5.71 3.18
C TYR A 26 -1.64 -6.49 4.48
N THR A 27 -1.84 -5.77 5.57
CA THR A 27 -2.21 -6.31 6.88
C THR A 27 -3.59 -5.79 7.22
N ASP A 28 -4.51 -6.73 7.46
CA ASP A 28 -5.84 -6.39 7.94
C ASP A 28 -5.78 -5.87 9.37
N ILE A 29 -6.60 -4.87 9.65
CA ILE A 29 -6.77 -4.29 10.99
C ILE A 29 -8.03 -4.90 11.60
N GLU A 30 -7.84 -5.66 12.67
CA GLU A 30 -8.92 -6.34 13.38
C GLU A 30 -10.01 -5.35 13.83
N ASP A 31 -11.27 -5.67 13.53
CA ASP A 31 -12.47 -4.86 13.78
C ASP A 31 -12.43 -3.42 13.24
N GLY A 32 -11.51 -3.10 12.33
CA GLY A 32 -11.25 -1.73 11.91
C GLY A 32 -10.64 -0.84 13.00
N LYS A 33 -10.04 -1.42 14.05
CA LYS A 33 -9.50 -0.71 15.22
C LYS A 33 -7.97 -0.70 15.20
N TRP A 34 -7.40 0.35 14.61
CA TRP A 34 -5.95 0.48 14.50
C TRP A 34 -5.33 1.07 15.78
N TYR A 35 -4.87 0.18 16.65
CA TYR A 35 -4.14 0.57 17.86
C TYR A 35 -2.74 1.11 17.54
N ILE A 36 -2.25 2.08 18.32
CA ILE A 36 -0.87 2.60 18.18
C ILE A 36 0.18 1.49 18.33
N LYS A 37 -0.06 0.53 19.23
CA LYS A 37 0.82 -0.64 19.44
C LYS A 37 0.84 -1.59 18.24
N ASN A 38 -0.21 -1.60 17.43
CA ASN A 38 -0.25 -2.38 16.19
C ASN A 38 0.53 -1.60 15.11
N ALA A 39 1.78 -2.00 14.87
CA ALA A 39 2.66 -1.37 13.91
C ALA A 39 3.07 -2.36 12.80
N PRO A 40 2.21 -2.58 11.78
CA PRO A 40 2.47 -3.50 10.68
C PRO A 40 3.85 -3.28 10.07
N SER A 41 4.55 -4.40 9.83
CA SER A 41 5.93 -4.40 9.32
C SER A 41 6.03 -5.28 8.10
N PHE A 42 6.53 -4.70 7.03
CA PHE A 42 6.57 -5.27 5.70
C PHE A 42 8.01 -5.47 5.29
N THR A 43 8.42 -6.73 5.08
CA THR A 43 9.80 -7.07 4.72
C THR A 43 9.88 -7.50 3.28
N PHE A 44 10.72 -6.82 2.50
CA PHE A 44 10.87 -7.04 1.06
C PHE A 44 12.34 -7.08 0.65
N GLU A 45 12.61 -7.68 -0.50
CA GLU A 45 13.96 -7.86 -1.03
C GLU A 45 14.18 -7.00 -2.28
N ILE A 46 15.26 -6.21 -2.28
CA ILE A 46 15.72 -5.45 -3.43
C ILE A 46 16.88 -6.19 -4.07
N LYS A 47 16.64 -6.72 -5.28
CA LYS A 47 17.65 -7.47 -6.05
C LYS A 47 18.60 -6.55 -6.82
N ASP A 48 18.12 -5.40 -7.28
CA ASP A 48 18.88 -4.46 -8.10
C ASP A 48 18.76 -3.05 -7.52
N ALA A 49 19.82 -2.60 -6.85
CA ALA A 49 19.87 -1.25 -6.28
C ALA A 49 20.33 -0.18 -7.29
N SER A 50 20.68 -0.57 -8.52
CA SER A 50 21.10 0.36 -9.57
C SER A 50 19.94 1.10 -10.24
N VAL A 51 18.70 0.69 -9.98
CA VAL A 51 17.48 1.31 -10.50
C VAL A 51 16.67 2.01 -9.39
N PRO A 52 15.89 3.05 -9.72
CA PRO A 52 15.01 3.70 -8.75
C PRO A 52 13.68 2.94 -8.59
N TYR A 53 13.05 3.13 -7.42
CA TYR A 53 11.80 2.50 -7.03
C TYR A 53 10.78 3.53 -6.53
N ASN A 54 9.51 3.34 -6.85
CA ASN A 54 8.41 4.04 -6.19
C ASN A 54 7.90 3.17 -5.03
N ILE A 55 7.72 3.79 -3.87
CA ILE A 55 7.13 3.14 -2.70
C ILE A 55 5.80 3.83 -2.43
N TYR A 56 4.76 3.05 -2.15
CA TYR A 56 3.43 3.55 -1.86
C TYR A 56 2.93 3.01 -0.53
N TYR A 57 2.14 3.82 0.16
CA TYR A 57 1.17 3.31 1.13
C TYR A 57 -0.04 2.77 0.37
N ASN A 58 -0.56 1.65 0.84
CA ASN A 58 -1.92 1.24 0.52
C ASN A 58 -2.74 1.28 1.79
N LEU A 59 -3.89 1.93 1.75
CA LEU A 59 -4.76 2.07 2.91
C LEU A 59 -6.19 1.78 2.49
N ARG A 60 -6.93 1.03 3.31
CA ARG A 60 -8.36 0.88 3.17
C ARG A 60 -9.06 1.42 4.40
N ASN A 61 -9.99 2.35 4.24
CA ASN A 61 -10.86 2.83 5.31
C ASN A 61 -12.33 2.70 4.93
N SER A 62 -13.20 2.74 5.95
CA SER A 62 -14.63 2.87 5.68
C SER A 62 -15.06 4.33 5.58
N LEU A 63 -16.24 4.57 5.01
CA LEU A 63 -16.89 5.89 4.94
C LEU A 63 -17.13 6.49 6.34
N SER A 64 -17.29 5.64 7.35
CA SER A 64 -17.46 6.04 8.75
C SER A 64 -16.16 6.55 9.40
N TYR A 65 -15.04 6.57 8.68
CA TYR A 65 -13.80 7.18 9.17
C TYR A 65 -14.01 8.68 9.46
N GLY A 66 -13.74 9.08 10.70
CA GLY A 66 -14.19 10.38 11.21
C GLY A 66 -13.32 11.59 10.88
N TYR A 67 -12.26 11.42 10.09
CA TYR A 67 -11.28 12.48 9.80
C TYR A 67 -11.01 12.56 8.30
N TYR A 68 -10.80 13.75 7.75
CA TYR A 68 -10.43 13.87 6.34
C TYR A 68 -8.98 13.44 6.08
N ASN A 69 -8.13 13.43 7.11
CA ASN A 69 -6.72 13.09 7.04
C ASN A 69 -6.31 11.99 8.03
N LEU A 70 -5.15 11.40 7.76
CA LEU A 70 -4.48 10.42 8.60
C LEU A 70 -3.01 10.78 8.73
N TYR A 71 -2.55 11.01 9.95
CA TYR A 71 -1.13 11.09 10.26
C TYR A 71 -0.58 9.72 10.61
N LEU A 72 0.57 9.36 10.03
CA LEU A 72 1.28 8.14 10.34
C LEU A 72 2.78 8.32 10.24
N THR A 73 3.54 7.51 10.98
CA THR A 73 4.99 7.47 10.92
C THR A 73 5.43 6.21 10.22
N ARG A 74 6.35 6.35 9.27
CA ARG A 74 7.03 5.23 8.62
C ARG A 74 8.48 5.13 9.07
N TYR A 75 8.96 3.90 9.15
CA TYR A 75 10.35 3.58 9.49
C TYR A 75 10.91 2.61 8.46
N LEU A 76 11.97 3.00 7.76
CA LEU A 76 12.69 2.15 6.82
C LEU A 76 13.99 1.66 7.47
N ARG A 77 14.15 0.34 7.55
CA ARG A 77 15.33 -0.32 8.10
C ARG A 77 15.99 -1.23 7.08
N ASP A 78 17.31 -1.34 7.13
CA ASP A 78 18.05 -2.33 6.36
C ASP A 78 18.07 -3.71 7.05
N ALA A 79 18.68 -4.70 6.40
CA ALA A 79 18.79 -6.06 6.91
C ALA A 79 19.51 -6.20 8.27
N SER A 80 20.30 -5.21 8.70
CA SER A 80 20.95 -5.18 10.01
C SER A 80 20.07 -4.57 11.11
N GLY A 81 18.87 -4.09 10.75
CA GLY A 81 17.99 -3.35 11.64
C GLY A 81 18.35 -1.87 11.77
N LYS A 82 19.37 -1.39 11.06
CA LYS A 82 19.74 0.02 11.04
C LYS A 82 18.62 0.84 10.40
N GLU A 83 18.14 1.85 11.12
CA GLU A 83 17.18 2.82 10.59
C GLU A 83 17.85 3.72 9.56
N LEU A 84 17.34 3.66 8.33
CA LEU A 84 17.78 4.50 7.22
C LEU A 84 16.97 5.80 7.16
N GLU A 85 15.69 5.73 7.54
CA GLU A 85 14.79 6.88 7.53
C GLU A 85 13.62 6.65 8.48
N SER A 86 13.18 7.73 9.13
CA SER A 86 11.90 7.83 9.82
C SER A 86 11.23 9.15 9.44
N ARG A 87 9.93 9.11 9.18
CA ARG A 87 9.17 10.30 8.75
C ARG A 87 7.71 10.21 9.16
N LEU A 88 7.17 11.33 9.64
CA LEU A 88 5.74 11.58 9.79
C LEU A 88 5.17 12.07 8.46
N ASP A 89 4.15 11.39 7.97
CA ASP A 89 3.45 11.73 6.73
C ASP A 89 1.95 11.96 7.02
N GLU A 90 1.34 12.86 6.25
CA GLU A 90 -0.09 13.15 6.26
C GLU A 90 -0.72 12.61 4.99
N LEU A 91 -1.77 11.80 5.12
CA LEU A 91 -2.54 11.25 4.03
C LEU A 91 -3.93 11.87 4.02
N LEU A 92 -4.34 12.48 2.91
CA LEU A 92 -5.68 13.07 2.75
C LEU A 92 -6.64 12.02 2.19
N LEU A 93 -7.39 11.36 3.08
CA LEU A 93 -8.33 10.29 2.72
C LEU A 93 -9.63 10.85 2.13
N MET A 94 -10.02 12.05 2.53
CA MET A 94 -11.19 12.77 2.01
C MET A 94 -10.85 14.23 1.71
N ASP A 95 -11.64 14.85 0.85
CA ASP A 95 -11.61 16.29 0.65
C ASP A 95 -12.06 17.01 1.95
N PRO A 96 -11.29 17.98 2.46
CA PRO A 96 -11.53 18.58 3.77
C PRO A 96 -12.77 19.50 3.80
N LYS A 97 -13.31 19.90 2.65
CA LYS A 97 -14.48 20.80 2.57
C LYS A 97 -15.77 20.04 2.35
N THR A 98 -15.72 19.06 1.46
CA THR A 98 -16.90 18.32 0.98
C THR A 98 -17.06 16.97 1.66
N GLY A 99 -16.00 16.44 2.30
CA GLY A 99 -15.99 15.09 2.85
C GLY A 99 -15.96 13.99 1.79
N LYS A 100 -15.81 14.34 0.50
CA LYS A 100 -15.76 13.35 -0.58
C LYS A 100 -14.49 12.50 -0.45
N PRO A 101 -14.58 11.16 -0.46
CA PRO A 101 -13.41 10.29 -0.44
C PRO A 101 -12.48 10.48 -1.65
N ASN A 102 -11.17 10.48 -1.39
CA ASN A 102 -10.10 10.62 -2.40
C ASN A 102 -9.57 9.26 -2.90
N GLY A 103 -10.34 8.18 -2.71
CA GLY A 103 -9.97 6.81 -3.06
C GLY A 103 -11.01 6.15 -3.96
N ASP A 104 -10.65 4.99 -4.50
CA ASP A 104 -11.55 4.17 -5.30
C ASP A 104 -12.27 3.19 -4.38
N GLY A 105 -13.58 3.04 -4.54
CA GLY A 105 -14.37 2.27 -3.59
C GLY A 105 -15.77 1.94 -4.09
N LEU A 106 -16.35 0.87 -3.55
CA LEU A 106 -17.75 0.49 -3.74
C LEU A 106 -18.42 0.37 -2.37
N GLY A 107 -19.57 1.03 -2.22
CA GLY A 107 -20.29 1.07 -0.96
C GLY A 107 -19.52 1.87 0.09
N ASP A 108 -19.27 1.25 1.24
CA ASP A 108 -18.71 1.94 2.41
C ASP A 108 -17.20 1.83 2.52
N LEU A 109 -16.49 1.20 1.58
CA LEU A 109 -15.04 0.99 1.66
C LEU A 109 -14.30 1.73 0.56
N PHE A 110 -13.20 2.39 0.92
CA PHE A 110 -12.35 3.17 0.02
C PHE A 110 -10.91 2.69 0.11
N ASP A 111 -10.33 2.35 -1.04
CA ASP A 111 -8.94 2.01 -1.23
C ASP A 111 -8.15 3.24 -1.68
N HIS A 112 -7.00 3.43 -1.06
CA HIS A 112 -6.09 4.52 -1.36
C HIS A 112 -4.70 3.99 -1.66
N LYS A 113 -4.06 4.58 -2.68
CA LYS A 113 -2.65 4.38 -3.01
C LYS A 113 -1.92 5.71 -2.96
N PHE A 114 -1.17 5.95 -1.89
CA PHE A 114 -0.42 7.21 -1.70
C PHE A 114 1.07 7.01 -1.97
N LEU A 115 1.67 7.89 -2.77
CA LEU A 115 3.11 7.84 -3.03
C LEU A 115 3.89 8.24 -1.77
N MET A 116 4.60 7.27 -1.21
CA MET A 116 5.45 7.42 -0.03
C MET A 116 6.84 7.95 -0.40
N LYS A 117 7.48 7.33 -1.40
CA LYS A 117 8.78 7.75 -1.92
C LYS A 117 8.80 7.63 -3.43
N ARG A 118 9.13 8.74 -4.10
CA ARG A 118 9.31 8.79 -5.55
C ARG A 118 10.76 8.48 -5.91
N ASN A 119 10.98 7.63 -6.92
CA ASN A 119 12.29 7.37 -7.51
C ASN A 119 13.41 7.06 -6.48
N TYR A 120 13.08 6.36 -5.41
CA TYR A 120 14.01 6.02 -4.34
C TYR A 120 15.03 4.99 -4.81
N ARG A 121 16.32 5.31 -4.64
CA ARG A 121 17.42 4.37 -4.90
C ARG A 121 17.87 3.76 -3.59
N PHE A 122 17.73 2.45 -3.47
CA PHE A 122 18.22 1.73 -2.31
C PHE A 122 19.76 1.77 -2.27
N PRO A 123 20.39 1.85 -1.10
CA PRO A 123 21.85 1.94 -1.01
C PRO A 123 22.59 0.71 -1.54
N LYS A 124 21.99 -0.48 -1.41
CA LYS A 124 22.55 -1.77 -1.84
C LYS A 124 21.46 -2.83 -2.03
N PRO A 125 21.71 -3.90 -2.79
CA PRO A 125 20.82 -5.06 -2.80
C PRO A 125 20.68 -5.66 -1.39
N GLY A 126 19.51 -6.20 -1.07
CA GLY A 126 19.25 -6.87 0.21
C GLY A 126 17.82 -6.72 0.71
N LYS A 127 17.59 -7.21 1.94
CA LYS A 127 16.32 -7.10 2.64
C LYS A 127 16.17 -5.73 3.30
N TYR A 128 14.95 -5.22 3.25
CA TYR A 128 14.53 -3.99 3.91
C TYR A 128 13.20 -4.24 4.61
N THR A 129 12.99 -3.55 5.72
CA THR A 129 11.73 -3.59 6.46
C THR A 129 11.14 -2.18 6.54
N MET A 130 9.90 -2.03 6.07
CA MET A 130 9.10 -0.83 6.25
C MET A 130 8.08 -1.09 7.36
N GLN A 131 8.16 -0.33 8.44
CA GLN A 131 7.18 -0.36 9.51
C GLN A 131 6.31 0.88 9.45
N ILE A 132 5.00 0.72 9.62
CA ILE A 132 4.03 1.81 9.64
C ILE A 132 3.35 1.84 11.00
N ARG A 133 3.25 3.03 11.59
CA ARG A 133 2.54 3.27 12.86
C ARG A 133 1.60 4.46 12.70
N GLN A 134 0.36 4.33 13.14
CA GLN A 134 -0.57 5.47 13.17
C GLN A 134 -0.10 6.52 14.20
N TYR A 135 -0.30 7.79 13.88
CA TYR A 135 0.11 8.94 14.70
C TYR A 135 -1.07 9.88 14.96
N MET A 136 -2.27 9.32 15.13
CA MET A 136 -3.46 10.05 15.52
C MET A 136 -3.59 10.09 17.05
N ARG A 137 -4.29 11.11 17.57
CA ARG A 137 -4.54 11.22 19.02
C ARG A 137 -5.46 10.11 19.55
N GLN A 138 -6.31 9.56 18.69
CA GLN A 138 -7.28 8.53 19.05
C GLN A 138 -6.64 7.13 19.03
N ASP A 139 -6.82 6.37 20.10
CA ASP A 139 -6.33 4.99 20.23
C ASP A 139 -7.43 4.09 20.85
N PRO A 140 -7.98 3.10 20.12
CA PRO A 140 -7.68 2.79 18.72
C PRO A 140 -8.24 3.83 17.75
N LEU A 141 -7.53 4.02 16.64
CA LEU A 141 -8.07 4.74 15.49
C LEU A 141 -9.10 3.84 14.80
N LEU A 142 -10.36 4.28 14.77
CA LEU A 142 -11.47 3.48 14.23
C LEU A 142 -11.54 3.57 12.71
N ASN A 143 -12.23 2.60 12.10
CA ASN A 143 -12.63 2.58 10.69
C ASN A 143 -11.49 2.50 9.67
N ILE A 144 -10.33 2.00 10.08
CA ILE A 144 -9.23 1.62 9.17
C ILE A 144 -9.26 0.11 9.01
N GLN A 145 -9.50 -0.39 7.81
CA GLN A 145 -9.68 -1.83 7.53
C GLN A 145 -8.37 -2.54 7.22
N SER A 146 -7.46 -1.90 6.50
CA SER A 146 -6.16 -2.49 6.21
C SER A 146 -5.10 -1.44 5.91
N VAL A 147 -3.85 -1.81 6.16
CA VAL A 147 -2.65 -1.01 5.91
C VAL A 147 -1.67 -1.88 5.15
N GLY A 148 -1.05 -1.35 4.11
CA GLY A 148 -0.13 -2.08 3.26
C GLY A 148 0.89 -1.18 2.60
N ILE A 149 1.80 -1.82 1.86
CA ILE A 149 2.73 -1.11 1.00
C ILE A 149 2.82 -1.77 -0.37
N THR A 150 3.21 -0.96 -1.36
CA THR A 150 3.65 -1.45 -2.67
C THR A 150 5.01 -0.85 -2.99
N VAL A 151 5.92 -1.69 -3.49
CA VAL A 151 7.23 -1.29 -3.98
C VAL A 151 7.29 -1.64 -5.46
N GLU A 152 7.49 -0.65 -6.31
CA GLU A 152 7.51 -0.78 -7.77
C GLU A 152 8.84 -0.30 -8.32
N LYS A 153 9.41 -1.03 -9.29
CA LYS A 153 10.49 -0.49 -10.11
C LYS A 153 9.95 0.68 -10.93
N VAL A 154 10.72 1.76 -11.01
CA VAL A 154 10.38 2.87 -11.90
C VAL A 154 10.64 2.42 -13.33
N THR A 155 9.59 2.26 -14.12
CA THR A 155 9.72 2.08 -15.58
C THR A 155 10.07 3.43 -16.19
N PRO A 156 11.11 3.53 -17.04
CA PRO A 156 11.33 4.72 -17.85
C PRO A 156 10.07 4.99 -18.68
N THR A 157 9.49 6.18 -18.54
CA THR A 157 8.46 6.65 -19.45
C THR A 157 9.18 7.03 -20.73
N ASN A 158 9.05 6.23 -21.79
CA ASN A 158 9.47 6.62 -23.14
C ASN A 158 8.52 7.67 -23.70
#